data_AF-A0A833DU25-F1
#
_entry.id   AF-A0A833DU25-F1
#
_cell.length_a   1.000
_cell.length_b   1.000
_cell.length_c   1.000
_cell.angle_alpha   90.00
_cell.angle_beta   90.00
_cell.angle_gamma   90.00
#
_symmetry.space_group_name_H-M   'P 1'
#
loop_
_entity.id
_entity.type
_entity.pdbx_description
1 polymer ?
#
loop_
_entity_poly.entity_id
_entity_poly.type
_entity_poly.pdbx_seq_one_letter_code
_entity_poly.pdbx_strand_id
1 'polypeptide(L)'
;MIIHSLSIARLRNLLRLACRYYGVACLDSLNLDRNPNIINFTASWFETWAFICDDMDFRDVAADPNTALKIVAMHSEVFKLARNGMYIYTALDREKVLKVAKKLKLLNGYRNRFIFNRR
;
A
#
# COMPACT_ATOMS: atom_id res chain seq x y z
N MET A 1 -8.22 -19.55 18.87
CA MET A 1 -7.57 -19.91 17.58
C MET A 1 -7.00 -18.63 16.99
N ILE A 2 -5.71 -18.37 17.20
CA ILE A 2 -5.08 -17.07 16.92
C ILE A 2 -4.47 -17.18 15.52
N ILE A 3 -5.14 -16.62 14.52
CA ILE A 3 -4.67 -16.65 13.13
C ILE A 3 -3.54 -15.62 12.99
N HIS A 4 -2.44 -16.10 12.41
CA HIS A 4 -1.12 -15.48 12.39
C HIS A 4 -1.11 -14.02 11.95
N SER A 5 -0.64 -13.16 12.86
CA SER A 5 -0.16 -11.83 12.54
C SER A 5 0.85 -11.92 11.40
N LEU A 6 0.72 -11.06 10.39
CA LEU A 6 1.80 -10.79 9.44
C LEU A 6 3.06 -10.52 10.26
N SER A 7 4.08 -11.37 10.16
CA SER A 7 5.28 -11.15 10.96
C SER A 7 5.89 -9.82 10.56
N ILE A 8 6.30 -9.02 11.55
CA ILE A 8 6.92 -7.70 11.32
C ILE A 8 8.11 -7.84 10.36
N ALA A 9 8.84 -8.96 10.46
CA ALA A 9 9.91 -9.34 9.54
C ALA A 9 9.43 -9.47 8.08
N ARG A 10 8.28 -10.11 7.83
CA ARG A 10 7.70 -10.21 6.48
C ARG A 10 7.31 -8.84 5.94
N LEU A 11 6.65 -8.00 6.73
CA LEU A 11 6.30 -6.63 6.31
C LEU A 11 7.55 -5.81 5.98
N ARG A 12 8.60 -5.88 6.82
CA ARG A 12 9.89 -5.23 6.56
C ARG A 12 10.51 -5.68 5.24
N ASN A 13 10.49 -6.97 4.96
CA ASN A 13 11.04 -7.48 3.71
C ASN A 13 10.26 -6.97 2.49
N LEU A 14 8.93 -6.92 2.57
CA LEU A 14 8.10 -6.35 1.51
C LEU A 14 8.35 -4.85 1.30
N LEU A 15 8.48 -4.08 2.39
CA LEU A 15 8.83 -2.67 2.34
C LEU A 15 10.21 -2.45 1.69
N ARG A 16 11.22 -3.21 2.11
CA ARG A 16 12.58 -3.17 1.51
C ARG A 16 12.55 -3.45 0.02
N LEU A 17 11.79 -4.44 -0.41
CA LEU A 17 11.62 -4.75 -1.83
C LEU A 17 11.01 -3.58 -2.59
N ALA A 18 9.95 -2.97 -2.06
CA ALA A 18 9.34 -1.79 -2.65
C ALA A 18 10.36 -0.63 -2.71
N CYS A 19 11.00 -0.24 -1.61
CA CYS A 19 11.98 0.85 -1.60
C CYS A 19 13.10 0.66 -2.62
N ARG A 20 13.70 -0.54 -2.68
CA ARG A 20 14.75 -0.87 -3.65
C ARG A 20 14.26 -0.72 -5.08
N TYR A 21 13.05 -1.18 -5.37
CA TYR A 21 12.44 -1.02 -6.70
C TYR A 21 12.26 0.46 -7.11
N TYR A 22 11.99 1.31 -6.13
CA TYR A 22 11.80 2.75 -6.34
C TYR A 22 13.10 3.56 -6.32
N GLY A 23 14.21 2.98 -5.86
CA GLY A 23 15.45 3.75 -5.64
C GLY A 23 15.30 4.81 -4.56
N VAL A 24 14.40 4.61 -3.59
CA VAL A 24 14.18 5.54 -2.47
C VAL A 24 14.77 4.97 -1.19
N ALA A 25 15.15 5.85 -0.26
CA ALA A 25 15.58 5.46 1.07
C ALA A 25 14.48 4.63 1.73
N CYS A 26 14.85 3.47 2.26
CA CYS A 26 13.89 2.63 2.94
C CYS A 26 13.74 3.02 4.39
N LEU A 27 12.53 2.84 4.91
CA LEU A 27 12.19 3.17 6.30
C LEU A 27 12.71 2.09 7.25
N ASP A 28 13.99 1.72 7.12
CA ASP A 28 14.66 0.79 8.04
C ASP A 28 14.74 1.38 9.47
N SER A 29 14.64 2.70 9.59
CA SER A 29 14.57 3.44 10.86
C SER A 29 13.15 3.53 11.45
N LEU A 30 12.10 3.15 10.71
CA LEU A 30 10.77 3.07 11.32
C LEU A 30 10.83 1.96 12.37
N ASN A 31 10.61 2.37 13.62
CA ASN A 31 10.56 1.46 14.76
C ASN A 31 9.22 0.70 14.74
N LEU A 32 9.02 -0.11 13.70
CA LEU A 32 7.79 -0.88 13.46
C LEU A 32 7.47 -1.77 14.66
N ASP A 33 8.50 -2.27 15.35
CA ASP A 33 8.35 -3.09 16.56
C ASP A 33 7.71 -2.33 17.72
N ARG A 34 7.81 -0.99 17.74
CA ARG A 34 7.25 -0.14 18.81
C ARG A 34 5.90 0.49 18.47
N ASN A 35 5.41 0.35 17.23
CA ASN A 35 4.14 0.94 16.83
C ASN A 35 3.31 0.03 15.92
N PRO A 36 2.45 -0.82 16.50
CA PRO A 36 1.58 -1.72 15.74
C PRO A 36 0.58 -0.99 14.83
N ASN A 37 0.24 0.27 15.11
CA ASN A 37 -0.64 1.04 14.24
C ASN A 37 0.04 1.39 12.91
N ILE A 38 1.35 1.67 12.90
CA ILE A 38 2.10 1.92 11.66
C ILE A 38 2.17 0.65 10.81
N ILE A 39 2.40 -0.50 11.46
CA ILE A 39 2.34 -1.80 10.79
C ILE A 39 0.98 -2.00 10.15
N ASN A 40 -0.09 -1.82 10.93
CA ASN A 40 -1.44 -2.07 10.44
C ASN A 40 -1.83 -1.14 9.31
N PHE A 41 -1.49 0.14 9.42
CA PHE A 41 -1.73 1.14 8.38
C PHE A 41 -0.99 0.78 7.09
N THR A 42 0.29 0.41 7.20
CA THR A 42 1.11 0.09 6.03
C THR A 42 0.63 -1.19 5.35
N ALA A 43 0.37 -2.24 6.12
CA ALA A 43 -0.09 -3.51 5.62
C ALA A 43 -1.48 -3.39 4.95
N SER A 44 -2.43 -2.68 5.60
CA SER A 44 -3.76 -2.46 5.02
C SER A 44 -3.70 -1.60 3.76
N TRP A 45 -2.78 -0.64 3.67
CA TRP A 45 -2.56 0.14 2.45
C TRP A 45 -2.12 -0.74 1.28
N PHE A 46 -1.11 -1.58 1.49
CA PHE A 46 -0.66 -2.51 0.45
C PHE A 46 -1.75 -3.48 0.01
N GLU A 47 -2.54 -4.00 0.94
CA GLU A 47 -3.60 -4.95 0.62
C GLU A 47 -4.77 -4.28 -0.12
N THR A 48 -5.16 -3.07 0.30
CA THR A 48 -6.16 -2.26 -0.41
C THR A 48 -5.77 -2.11 -1.87
N TRP A 49 -4.50 -1.74 -2.13
CA TRP A 49 -3.99 -1.63 -3.49
C TRP A 49 -3.89 -2.97 -4.19
N ALA A 50 -3.44 -4.04 -3.50
CA ALA A 50 -3.32 -5.37 -4.08
C ALA A 50 -4.67 -5.89 -4.58
N PHE A 51 -5.74 -5.61 -3.85
CA PHE A 51 -7.10 -5.99 -4.20
C PHE A 51 -7.59 -5.29 -5.48
N ILE A 52 -7.40 -3.96 -5.57
CA ILE A 52 -7.86 -3.19 -6.75
C ILE A 52 -6.87 -3.22 -7.92
N CYS A 53 -5.64 -3.70 -7.73
CA CYS A 53 -4.59 -3.66 -8.74
C CYS A 53 -4.95 -4.50 -9.97
N ASP A 54 -5.75 -5.55 -9.81
CA ASP A 54 -6.14 -6.44 -10.88
C ASP A 54 -7.31 -5.87 -11.71
N ASP A 55 -8.25 -5.18 -11.05
CA ASP A 55 -9.51 -4.74 -11.65
C ASP A 55 -9.52 -3.28 -12.13
N MET A 56 -8.55 -2.46 -11.70
CA MET A 56 -8.52 -1.03 -12.02
C MET A 56 -7.24 -0.57 -12.72
N ASP A 57 -7.43 0.28 -13.74
CA ASP A 57 -6.35 1.09 -14.28
C ASP A 57 -6.06 2.26 -13.33
N PHE A 58 -4.78 2.51 -13.10
CA PHE A 58 -4.37 3.60 -12.22
C PHE A 58 -4.70 4.98 -12.81
N ARG A 59 -4.85 5.08 -14.14
CA ARG A 59 -5.25 6.32 -14.82
C ARG A 59 -6.65 6.77 -14.39
N ASP A 60 -7.53 5.81 -14.13
CA ASP A 60 -8.91 6.08 -13.69
C ASP A 60 -8.92 6.68 -12.28
N VAL A 61 -8.05 6.18 -11.40
CA VAL A 61 -7.87 6.73 -10.04
C VAL A 61 -7.33 8.17 -10.08
N ALA A 62 -6.42 8.46 -11.00
CA ALA A 62 -5.82 9.79 -11.13
C ALA A 62 -6.78 10.81 -11.78
N ALA A 63 -7.70 10.35 -12.63
CA ALA A 63 -8.64 11.17 -13.36
C ALA A 63 -9.95 11.45 -12.60
N ASP A 64 -10.36 10.55 -11.69
CA ASP A 64 -11.62 10.67 -10.95
C ASP A 64 -11.43 10.79 -9.42
N PRO A 65 -11.70 11.97 -8.83
CA PRO A 65 -11.68 12.18 -7.38
C PRO A 65 -12.61 11.23 -6.60
N ASN A 66 -13.74 10.82 -7.17
CA ASN A 66 -14.68 9.92 -6.47
C ASN A 66 -14.10 8.52 -6.31
N THR A 67 -13.42 8.04 -7.34
CA THR A 67 -12.67 6.77 -7.29
C THR A 67 -11.57 6.83 -6.22
N ALA A 68 -10.81 7.92 -6.14
CA ALA A 68 -9.82 8.11 -5.09
C ALA A 68 -10.45 8.10 -3.68
N LEU A 69 -11.59 8.76 -3.49
CA LEU A 69 -12.32 8.77 -2.21
C LEU A 69 -12.78 7.36 -1.79
N LYS A 70 -13.28 6.55 -2.73
CA LYS A 70 -13.68 5.16 -2.46
C LYS A 70 -12.49 4.30 -2.00
N ILE A 71 -11.32 4.44 -2.63
CA ILE A 71 -10.10 3.72 -2.22
C ILE A 71 -9.68 4.12 -0.80
N VAL A 72 -9.72 5.41 -0.49
CA VAL A 72 -9.40 5.90 0.87
C VAL A 72 -10.41 5.38 1.90
N ALA A 73 -11.69 5.32 1.56
CA ALA A 73 -12.73 4.78 2.44
C ALA A 73 -12.49 3.29 2.73
N MET A 74 -12.26 2.48 1.69
CA MET A 74 -11.93 1.06 1.82
C MET A 74 -10.66 0.84 2.66
N HIS A 75 -9.58 1.59 2.40
CA HIS A 75 -8.38 1.54 3.22
C HIS A 75 -8.67 1.84 4.69
N SER A 76 -9.44 2.90 4.96
CA SER A 76 -9.77 3.33 6.32
C SER A 76 -10.53 2.23 7.08
N GLU A 77 -11.46 1.55 6.39
CA GLU A 77 -12.21 0.44 6.95
C GLU A 77 -11.30 -0.75 7.26
N VAL A 78 -10.50 -1.21 6.30
CA VAL A 78 -9.56 -2.32 6.49
C VAL A 78 -8.56 -2.01 7.60
N PHE A 79 -8.04 -0.78 7.66
CA PHE A 79 -7.16 -0.34 8.74
C PHE A 79 -7.85 -0.41 10.11
N LYS A 80 -9.09 0.08 10.21
CA LYS A 80 -9.87 0.02 11.46
C LYS A 80 -10.07 -1.42 11.92
N LEU A 81 -10.45 -2.31 11.00
CA LEU A 81 -10.65 -3.73 11.31
C LEU A 81 -9.34 -4.38 11.76
N ALA A 82 -8.23 -4.09 11.07
CA ALA A 82 -6.93 -4.67 11.40
C ALA A 82 -6.34 -4.13 12.72
N ARG A 83 -6.51 -2.83 12.98
CA ARG A 83 -6.16 -2.20 14.27
C ARG A 83 -6.90 -2.85 15.44
N ASN A 84 -8.15 -3.25 15.21
CA ASN A 84 -8.98 -3.92 16.22
C ASN A 84 -8.74 -5.43 16.30
N GLY A 85 -7.78 -5.98 15.54
CA GLY A 85 -7.48 -7.41 15.50
C GLY A 85 -8.57 -8.27 14.83
N MET A 86 -9.46 -7.67 14.06
CA MET A 86 -10.59 -8.33 13.41
C MET A 86 -10.33 -8.68 11.93
N TYR A 87 -9.15 -8.33 11.41
CA TYR A 87 -8.79 -8.53 10.01
C TYR A 87 -7.40 -9.17 9.90
N ILE A 88 -7.28 -10.08 8.93
CA ILE A 88 -6.06 -10.84 8.65
C ILE A 88 -5.61 -10.48 7.23
N TYR A 89 -4.35 -10.12 7.08
CA TYR A 89 -3.79 -9.78 5.76
C TYR A 89 -3.57 -11.04 4.94
N THR A 90 -4.37 -11.24 3.89
CA THR A 90 -4.36 -12.46 3.07
C THR A 90 -3.73 -12.25 1.71
N ALA A 91 -3.78 -11.03 1.15
CA ALA A 91 -3.28 -10.72 -0.18
C ALA A 91 -1.84 -10.16 -0.21
N LEU A 92 -1.13 -10.14 0.91
CA LEU A 92 0.24 -9.60 1.01
C LEU A 92 1.31 -10.61 0.61
N ASP A 93 1.36 -11.00 -0.66
CA ASP A 93 2.49 -11.74 -1.24
C ASP A 93 3.49 -10.82 -1.98
N ARG A 94 4.67 -11.36 -2.26
CA ARG A 94 5.76 -10.61 -2.90
C ARG A 94 5.38 -10.10 -4.30
N GLU A 95 4.70 -10.91 -5.09
CA GLU A 95 4.37 -10.60 -6.47
C GLU A 95 3.33 -9.48 -6.53
N LYS A 96 2.26 -9.59 -5.74
CA LYS A 96 1.23 -8.56 -5.62
C LYS A 96 1.79 -7.23 -5.12
N VAL A 97 2.64 -7.25 -4.09
CA VAL A 97 3.29 -6.03 -3.58
C VAL A 97 4.18 -5.38 -4.65
N LEU A 98 4.94 -6.15 -5.42
CA LEU A 98 5.75 -5.61 -6.51
C LEU A 98 4.89 -5.06 -7.66
N LYS A 99 3.76 -5.70 -7.97
CA LYS A 99 2.79 -5.21 -8.96
C LYS A 99 2.19 -3.87 -8.54
N VAL A 100 1.76 -3.77 -7.28
CA VAL A 100 1.27 -2.52 -6.67
C VAL A 100 2.35 -1.43 -6.71
N ALA A 101 3.57 -1.74 -6.28
CA ALA A 101 4.70 -0.82 -6.32
C ALA A 101 4.98 -0.32 -7.76
N LYS A 102 4.93 -1.19 -8.77
CA LYS A 102 5.05 -0.78 -10.17
C LYS A 102 3.98 0.24 -10.57
N LYS A 103 2.70 -0.05 -10.30
CA LYS A 103 1.58 0.84 -10.65
C LYS A 103 1.65 2.19 -9.92
N LEU A 104 1.93 2.18 -8.61
CA LEU A 104 2.08 3.41 -7.83
C LEU A 104 3.26 4.28 -8.33
N LYS A 105 4.32 3.68 -8.89
CA LYS A 105 5.44 4.43 -9.49
C LYS A 105 4.99 5.16 -10.75
N LEU A 106 4.21 4.48 -11.58
CA LEU A 106 3.63 5.07 -12.78
C LEU A 106 2.69 6.22 -12.44
N LEU A 107 1.90 6.12 -11.36
CA LEU A 107 1.08 7.24 -10.84
C LEU A 107 1.89 8.49 -10.54
N ASN A 108 3.00 8.34 -9.79
CA ASN A 108 3.86 9.48 -9.44
C ASN A 108 4.50 10.11 -10.70
N GLY A 109 4.97 9.27 -11.63
CA GLY A 109 5.53 9.74 -12.91
C GLY A 109 4.49 10.40 -13.83
N TYR A 110 3.24 9.93 -13.81
CA TYR A 110 2.13 10.50 -14.58
C TYR A 110 1.70 11.86 -14.01
N ARG A 111 1.50 11.96 -12.69
CA ARG A 111 1.20 13.24 -12.02
C ARG A 111 2.27 14.29 -12.31
N ASN A 112 3.55 13.92 -12.25
CA ASN A 112 4.63 14.85 -12.57
C ASN A 112 4.52 15.36 -14.02
N ARG A 113 4.23 14.51 -15.02
CA ARG A 113 4.04 15.00 -16.40
C ARG A 113 2.87 15.95 -16.58
N PHE A 114 1.76 15.76 -15.86
CA PHE A 114 0.58 16.63 -15.97
C PHE A 114 0.73 17.96 -15.23
N ILE A 115 1.50 18.00 -14.14
CA ILE A 115 1.79 19.24 -13.41
C ILE A 115 2.78 20.12 -14.18
N PHE A 116 3.78 19.53 -14.85
CA PHE A 116 4.77 20.28 -15.62
C PHE A 116 4.31 20.71 -17.02
N ASN A 117 3.29 20.08 -17.61
CA ASN A 117 2.69 20.50 -18.89
C ASN A 117 1.55 21.54 -18.76
N ARG A 118 1.30 22.07 -17.56
CA ARG A 118 0.33 23.17 -17.33
C ARG A 118 1.01 24.53 -17.08
N ARG A 119 2.29 24.69 -17.42
CA ARG A 119 3.01 25.97 -17.40
C ARG A 119 3.25 26.47 -18.81
#